data_AF-W1WJL9-F1
#
_entry.id   AF-W1WJL9-F1
#
_cell.length_a   1.000
_cell.length_b   1.000
_cell.length_c   1.000
_cell.angle_alpha   90.00
_cell.angle_beta   90.00
_cell.angle_gamma   90.00
#
_symmetry.space_group_name_H-M   'P 1'
#
loop_
_entity.id
_entity.type
_entity.pdbx_description
1 polymer ?
#
loop_
_entity_poly.entity_id
_entity_poly.type
_entity_poly.pdbx_seq_one_letter_code
_entity_poly.pdbx_strand_id
1 'polypeptide(L)' 'LNGEADLTKAKEDAVASINNLSGLTNEQKTKENQAVNGAQTRDQVANKLRDAEALDQSMQTLRDLVNNQNAIHSTSN' A
#
# COMPACT_ATOMS: atom_id res chain seq x y z
N LEU A 1 -22.44 -22.19 -0.40
CA LEU A 1 -21.49 -21.44 0.46
C LEU A 1 -20.32 -21.05 -0.42
N ASN A 2 -20.14 -19.75 -0.71
CA ASN A 2 -19.08 -19.25 -1.61
C ASN A 2 -18.00 -18.47 -0.85
N GLY A 3 -17.87 -18.66 0.47
CA GLY A 3 -17.01 -17.83 1.32
C GLY A 3 -15.52 -17.87 0.93
N GLU A 4 -15.05 -19.00 0.39
CA GLU A 4 -13.67 -19.14 -0.09
C GLU A 4 -13.45 -18.43 -1.45
N ALA A 5 -14.44 -18.48 -2.34
CA ALA A 5 -14.41 -17.72 -3.60
C ALA A 5 -14.48 -16.21 -3.34
N ASP A 6 -15.35 -15.78 -2.41
CA ASP A 6 -15.47 -14.38 -2.01
C ASP A 6 -14.19 -13.88 -1.33
N LEU A 7 -13.53 -14.71 -0.52
CA LEU A 7 -12.24 -14.38 0.09
C LEU A 7 -11.14 -14.26 -0.97
N THR A 8 -11.08 -15.20 -1.92
CA THR A 8 -10.10 -15.19 -3.00
C THR A 8 -10.26 -13.92 -3.83
N LYS A 9 -11.50 -13.58 -4.20
CA LYS A 9 -11.80 -12.35 -4.94
C LYS A 9 -11.40 -11.09 -4.15
N ALA A 10 -11.71 -11.05 -2.86
CA ALA A 10 -11.30 -9.94 -2.00
C ALA A 10 -9.77 -9.76 -1.95
N LYS A 11 -9.00 -10.86 -1.90
CA LYS A 11 -7.53 -10.83 -1.94
C LYS A 11 -7.02 -10.28 -3.27
N GLU A 12 -7.55 -10.77 -4.39
CA GLU A 12 -7.17 -10.29 -5.72
C GLU A 12 -7.43 -8.79 -5.89
N ASP A 13 -8.60 -8.32 -5.47
CA ASP A 13 -8.98 -6.90 -5.56
C ASP A 13 -8.10 -6.02 -4.66
N ALA A 14 -7.76 -6.49 -3.45
CA ALA A 14 -6.84 -5.80 -2.55
C ALA A 14 -5.41 -5.75 -3.10
N VAL A 15 -4.89 -6.85 -3.66
CA VAL A 15 -3.57 -6.87 -4.33
C VAL A 15 -3.53 -5.92 -5.52
N ALA A 16 -4.58 -5.89 -6.34
CA ALA A 16 -4.69 -4.95 -7.45
C ALA A 16 -4.67 -3.50 -6.96
N SER A 17 -5.41 -3.20 -5.88
CA SER A 17 -5.43 -1.88 -5.24
C SER A 17 -4.05 -1.48 -4.73
N ILE A 18 -3.37 -2.37 -4.00
CA ILE A 18 -2.00 -2.15 -3.49
C ILE A 18 -1.01 -1.87 -4.62
N ASN A 19 -1.10 -2.59 -5.73
CA ASN A 19 -0.20 -2.40 -6.86
C ASN A 19 -0.38 -1.01 -7.53
N ASN A 20 -1.57 -0.42 -7.44
CA ASN A 20 -1.88 0.91 -7.96
C ASN A 20 -1.46 2.07 -7.02
N LEU A 21 -1.11 1.78 -5.77
CA LEU A 21 -0.62 2.77 -4.82
C LEU A 21 0.72 3.37 -5.31
N SER A 22 0.84 4.69 -5.36
CA SER A 22 1.96 5.39 -6.02
C SER A 22 3.03 5.91 -5.03
N GLY A 23 2.68 6.02 -3.75
CA GLY A 23 3.55 6.26 -2.60
C GLY A 23 4.47 5.09 -2.28
N LEU A 24 3.93 3.88 -2.32
CA LEU A 24 4.68 2.67 -1.94
C LEU A 24 5.80 2.31 -2.93
N THR A 25 6.93 1.87 -2.37
CA THR A 25 7.99 1.22 -3.15
C THR A 25 7.60 -0.20 -3.58
N ASN A 26 8.32 -0.76 -4.55
CA ASN A 26 8.07 -2.14 -5.01
C ASN A 26 8.23 -3.17 -3.87
N GLU A 27 9.17 -2.95 -2.95
CA GLU A 27 9.39 -3.82 -1.80
C GLU A 27 8.22 -3.73 -0.80
N GLN A 28 7.73 -2.52 -0.53
CA GLN A 28 6.56 -2.30 0.33
C GLN A 28 5.31 -2.96 -0.28
N LYS A 29 5.05 -2.75 -1.58
CA LYS A 29 3.96 -3.42 -2.30
C LYS A 29 4.05 -4.94 -2.20
N THR A 30 5.25 -5.50 -2.40
CA THR A 30 5.47 -6.95 -2.30
C THR A 30 5.11 -7.47 -0.91
N LYS A 31 5.53 -6.78 0.15
CA LYS A 31 5.24 -7.16 1.53
C LYS A 31 3.75 -7.05 1.86
N GLU A 32 3.09 -5.97 1.47
CA GLU A 32 1.64 -5.80 1.69
C GLU A 32 0.82 -6.83 0.89
N ASN A 33 1.21 -7.14 -0.35
CA ASN A 33 0.59 -8.20 -1.14
C ASN A 33 0.73 -9.59 -0.47
N GLN A 34 1.90 -9.89 0.09
CA GLN A 34 2.10 -11.13 0.86
C GLN A 34 1.19 -11.17 2.09
N ALA A 35 1.05 -10.05 2.80
CA ALA A 35 0.21 -9.95 3.98
C ALA A 35 -1.29 -10.13 3.64
N VAL A 36 -1.76 -9.56 2.53
CA VAL A 36 -3.12 -9.77 1.99
C VAL A 36 -3.34 -11.23 1.60
N ASN A 37 -2.39 -11.85 0.89
CA ASN A 37 -2.49 -13.25 0.48
C ASN A 37 -2.54 -14.21 1.68
N GLY A 38 -1.85 -13.87 2.77
CA GLY A 38 -1.87 -14.61 4.03
C GLY A 38 -3.13 -14.42 4.89
N ALA A 39 -4.02 -13.48 4.55
CA ALA A 39 -5.25 -13.26 5.31
C ALA A 39 -6.21 -14.45 5.21
N GLN A 40 -6.90 -14.79 6.30
CA GLN A 40 -7.83 -15.92 6.39
C GLN A 40 -9.29 -15.49 6.29
N THR A 41 -9.59 -14.20 6.46
CA THR A 41 -10.95 -13.65 6.41
C THR A 41 -11.01 -12.38 5.57
N ARG A 42 -12.21 -12.05 5.09
CA ARG A 42 -12.45 -10.82 4.30
C ARG A 42 -12.15 -9.56 5.11
N ASP A 43 -12.43 -9.57 6.41
CA ASP A 43 -12.12 -8.45 7.29
C ASP A 43 -10.62 -8.26 7.47
N GLN A 44 -9.84 -9.35 7.54
CA GLN A 44 -8.38 -9.28 7.57
C GLN A 44 -7.83 -8.70 6.27
N VAL A 45 -8.37 -9.11 5.11
CA VAL A 45 -8.00 -8.51 3.82
C VAL A 45 -8.28 -7.01 3.80
N ALA A 46 -9.47 -6.60 4.23
CA ALA A 46 -9.85 -5.18 4.27
C ALA A 46 -9.00 -4.36 5.24
N ASN A 47 -8.65 -4.93 6.41
CA ASN A 47 -7.73 -4.29 7.35
C ASN A 47 -6.33 -4.10 6.73
N LYS A 48 -5.81 -5.13 6.05
CA LYS A 48 -4.48 -5.06 5.41
C LYS A 48 -4.45 -4.07 4.26
N LEU A 49 -5.53 -3.96 3.48
CA LEU A 49 -5.65 -2.93 2.46
C LEU A 49 -5.61 -1.52 3.07
N ARG A 50 -6.37 -1.28 4.15
CA ARG A 50 -6.33 0.00 4.88
C ARG A 50 -4.94 0.32 5.44
N ASP A 51 -4.24 -0.68 5.97
CA ASP A 51 -2.86 -0.52 6.45
C ASP A 51 -1.94 -0.07 5.28
N ALA A 52 -2.08 -0.68 4.11
CA ALA A 52 -1.30 -0.34 2.91
C ALA A 52 -1.62 1.07 2.38
N GLU A 53 -2.88 1.48 2.37
CA GLU A 53 -3.32 2.84 2.01
C GLU A 53 -2.74 3.90 2.96
N ALA A 54 -2.72 3.61 4.27
CA ALA A 54 -2.13 4.51 5.27
C ALA A 54 -0.60 4.62 5.11
N LEU A 55 0.06 3.50 4.80
CA LEU A 55 1.49 3.49 4.49
C LEU A 55 1.78 4.29 3.22
N ASP A 56 0.93 4.17 2.19
CA ASP A 56 1.05 4.93 0.94
C ASP A 56 1.03 6.44 1.18
N GLN A 57 0.05 6.92 1.94
CA GLN A 57 -0.05 8.33 2.31
C GLN A 57 1.19 8.82 3.08
N SER A 58 1.70 8.00 3.99
CA SER A 58 2.91 8.31 4.75
C SER A 58 4.14 8.40 3.84
N MET A 59 4.25 7.50 2.86
CA MET A 59 5.35 7.50 1.89
C MET A 59 5.28 8.65 0.90
N GLN A 60 4.08 9.05 0.48
CA GLN A 60 3.90 10.28 -0.32
C GLN A 60 4.37 11.50 0.46
N THR A 61 3.92 11.64 1.71
CA THR A 61 4.33 12.76 2.59
C THR A 61 5.84 12.80 2.78
N LEU A 62 6.47 11.64 3.03
CA LEU A 62 7.93 11.55 3.15
C LEU A 62 8.64 12.00 1.87
N ARG A 63 8.17 11.55 0.71
CA ARG A 63 8.75 11.90 -0.58
C ARG A 63 8.62 13.40 -0.87
N ASP A 64 7.49 14.00 -0.52
CA ASP A 64 7.28 15.45 -0.67
C ASP A 64 8.23 16.24 0.23
N LEU A 65 8.41 15.82 1.50
CA LEU A 65 9.37 16.44 2.41
C LEU A 65 10.81 16.35 1.90
N VAL A 66 11.23 15.19 1.41
CA VAL A 66 12.57 14.98 0.83
C VAL A 66 12.77 15.85 -0.42
N ASN A 67 11.77 15.92 -1.30
CA ASN A 67 11.84 16.76 -2.50
C ASN A 67 11.89 18.26 -2.16
N ASN A 68 11.12 18.70 -1.17
CA ASN A 68 11.16 20.08 -0.69
C ASN A 68 12.53 20.45 -0.10
N GLN A 69 13.15 19.55 0.66
CA GLN A 69 14.50 19.73 1.18
C GLN A 69 15.53 19.93 0.06
N ASN A 70 15.44 19.16 -1.03
CA ASN A 70 16.33 19.31 -2.20
C ASN A 70 16.16 20.66 -2.92
N ALA A 71 14.94 21.20 -2.97
CA ALA A 71 14.67 22.52 -3.56
C ALA A 71 15.27 23.67 -2.73
N ILE A 72 15.22 23.57 -1.41
CA ILE A 72 15.78 24.59 -0.49
C ILE A 72 17.32 24.62 -0.57
N HIS A 73 17.98 23.46 -0.67
CA HIS A 73 19.44 23.41 -0.85
C HIS A 73 19.91 23.96 -2.19
N SER A 74 19.10 23.87 -3.25
CA SER A 74 19.47 24.39 -4.58
C SER A 74 19.30 25.90 -4.72
N THR A 75 18.51 26.52 -3.84
CA THR A 75 18.20 27.97 -3.88
C THR A 75 18.96 28.78 -2.81
N SER A 76 19.63 28.10 -1.88
CA SER A 76 20.53 28.72 -0.89
C SER A 76 21.92 28.87 -1.50
N ASN A 77 22.15 30.01 -2.19
CA ASN A 77 23.43 30.44 -2.75
C ASN A 77 23.90 31.69 -2.00
#